data_AF-A0A9D4JJW6-F1
#
_entry.id   AF-A0A9D4JJW6-F1
#
_cell.length_a   1.000
_cell.length_b   1.000
_cell.length_c   1.000
_cell.angle_alpha   90.00
_cell.angle_beta   90.00
_cell.angle_gamma   90.00
#
_symmetry.space_group_name_H-M   'P 1'
#
loop_
_entity.id
_entity.type
_entity.pdbx_description
1 polymer ?
#
loop_
_entity_poly.entity_id
_entity_poly.type
_entity_poly.pdbx_seq_one_letter_code
_entity_poly.pdbx_strand_id
1 'polypeptide(L)'
;MLIANHPMLCTRSTVVAVAGSCMWERPSELCTMRIRTQHSDPVDEHFYTDGHSMDDFQIMGLEKFSGSDEYRKTMEQLWKSKLRTYRPYGINVQE
;
A
#
# COMPACT_ATOMS: atom_id res chain seq x y z
N MET A 1 2.95 -5.59 3.23
CA MET A 1 3.86 -4.45 3.04
C MET A 1 4.06 -4.27 1.56
N LEU A 2 3.69 -3.10 1.08
CA LEU A 2 3.90 -2.64 -0.28
C LEU A 2 5.18 -1.77 -0.22
N ILE A 3 6.19 -2.09 -1.03
CA ILE A 3 7.47 -1.36 -1.08
C ILE A 3 7.70 -0.92 -2.52
N ALA A 4 7.68 0.38 -2.81
CA ALA A 4 8.09 0.87 -4.13
C ALA A 4 9.61 1.06 -4.17
N ASN A 5 10.29 0.48 -5.16
CA ASN A 5 11.72 0.59 -5.43
C ASN A 5 11.94 1.02 -6.89
N HIS A 6 12.14 2.32 -7.13
CA HIS A 6 12.84 2.78 -8.34
C HIS A 6 13.63 4.06 -8.09
N PRO A 7 14.95 4.10 -8.37
CA PRO A 7 15.86 5.15 -7.88
C PRO A 7 15.79 6.49 -8.63
N MET A 8 14.77 6.78 -9.45
CA MET A 8 14.69 8.06 -10.19
C MET A 8 13.42 8.89 -9.94
N LEU A 9 12.40 8.37 -9.26
CA LEU A 9 11.09 9.07 -9.16
C LEU A 9 10.66 9.37 -7.70
N CYS A 10 11.05 8.55 -6.72
CA CYS A 10 10.82 8.85 -5.30
C CYS A 10 11.81 8.11 -4.38
N THR A 11 11.99 8.59 -3.15
CA THR A 11 12.62 7.80 -2.07
C THR A 11 11.74 6.60 -1.72
N ARG A 12 12.36 5.43 -1.51
CA ARG A 12 11.68 4.17 -1.17
C ARG A 12 10.56 4.38 -0.15
N SER A 13 9.33 4.23 -0.61
CA SER A 13 8.11 4.45 0.18
C SER A 13 7.45 3.14 0.52
N THR A 14 6.93 3.05 1.75
CA THR A 14 6.29 1.84 2.27
C THR A 14 4.83 2.10 2.59
N VAL A 15 3.98 1.10 2.33
CA VAL A 15 2.57 1.14 2.73
C VAL A 15 2.08 -0.20 3.26
N VAL A 16 1.22 -0.14 4.27
CA VAL A 16 0.53 -1.28 4.88
C VAL A 16 -0.94 -1.18 4.52
N ALA A 17 -1.44 -2.26 3.93
CA ALA A 17 -2.84 -2.43 3.53
C ALA A 17 -3.19 -3.93 3.56
N VAL A 18 -4.49 -4.22 3.62
CA VAL A 18 -5.03 -5.57 3.50
C VAL A 18 -5.04 -5.98 2.03
N ALA A 19 -4.55 -7.18 1.74
CA ALA A 19 -4.42 -7.64 0.35
C ALA A 19 -5.73 -8.14 -0.27
N GLY A 20 -6.73 -8.53 0.54
CA GLY A 20 -7.97 -9.16 0.11
C GLY A 20 -7.99 -10.65 0.43
N SER A 21 -8.68 -11.45 -0.39
CA SER A 21 -8.73 -12.91 -0.29
C SER A 21 -7.39 -13.60 -0.63
N CYS A 22 -6.55 -12.93 -1.42
CA CYS A 22 -5.18 -13.38 -1.72
C CYS A 22 -4.20 -12.21 -1.78
N MET A 23 -2.89 -12.50 -1.74
CA MET A 23 -1.85 -11.46 -1.73
C MET A 23 -1.82 -10.58 -2.99
N TRP A 24 -2.40 -11.04 -4.11
CA TRP A 24 -2.35 -10.38 -5.40
C TRP A 24 -3.60 -9.61 -5.75
N GLU A 25 -4.70 -9.76 -5.01
CA GLU A 25 -5.98 -9.14 -5.33
C GLU A 25 -5.86 -7.62 -5.36
N ARG A 26 -5.47 -7.00 -4.25
CA ARG A 26 -5.27 -5.55 -4.20
C ARG A 26 -4.17 -5.04 -5.14
N PRO A 27 -2.97 -5.66 -5.26
CA PRO A 27 -2.01 -5.25 -6.28
C PRO A 27 -2.56 -5.32 -7.70
N SER A 28 -3.37 -6.34 -8.03
CA SER A 28 -4.00 -6.45 -9.34
C SER A 28 -5.08 -5.38 -9.55
N GLU A 29 -5.80 -5.00 -8.49
CA GLU A 29 -6.69 -3.84 -8.52
C GLU A 29 -5.88 -2.57 -8.81
N LEU A 30 -4.78 -2.31 -8.09
CA LEU A 30 -3.90 -1.18 -8.40
C LEU A 30 -3.36 -1.22 -9.84
N CYS A 31 -3.08 -2.41 -10.40
CA CYS A 31 -2.70 -2.57 -11.82
C CYS A 31 -3.83 -2.18 -12.79
N THR A 32 -5.06 -2.52 -12.43
CA THR A 32 -6.25 -2.36 -13.27
C THR A 32 -6.97 -1.03 -13.02
N MET A 33 -6.64 -0.35 -11.91
CA MET A 33 -7.13 0.96 -11.52
C MET A 33 -6.76 1.95 -12.63
N ARG A 34 -7.79 2.25 -13.39
CA ARG A 34 -7.85 3.28 -14.42
C ARG A 34 -7.24 4.57 -13.89
N ILE A 35 -6.24 5.04 -14.62
CA ILE A 35 -5.65 6.39 -14.68
C ILE A 35 -6.68 7.56 -14.73
N ARG A 36 -8.00 7.39 -14.53
CA ARG A 36 -9.00 8.39 -14.95
C ARG A 36 -10.20 8.70 -14.04
N THR A 37 -10.45 8.05 -12.91
CA THR A 37 -11.63 8.45 -12.11
C THR A 37 -11.43 8.21 -10.61
N GLN A 38 -11.18 9.31 -9.88
CA GLN A 38 -11.17 9.48 -8.42
C GLN A 38 -10.12 8.68 -7.62
N HIS A 39 -9.16 9.43 -7.05
CA HIS A 39 -8.13 8.92 -6.14
C HIS A 39 -8.70 8.81 -4.72
N SER A 40 -9.40 7.72 -4.42
CA SER A 40 -9.82 7.43 -3.03
C SER A 40 -8.71 6.78 -2.22
N ASP A 41 -7.71 6.16 -2.86
CA ASP A 41 -6.62 5.47 -2.19
C ASP A 41 -5.29 6.25 -2.25
N PRO A 42 -4.56 6.39 -1.14
CA PRO A 42 -3.25 7.04 -1.13
C PRO A 42 -2.22 6.36 -2.03
N VAL A 43 -2.36 5.05 -2.30
CA VAL A 43 -1.46 4.32 -3.21
C VAL A 43 -1.75 4.70 -4.66
N ASP A 44 -3.02 4.81 -5.05
CA ASP A 44 -3.42 5.25 -6.39
C ASP A 44 -2.92 6.67 -6.68
N GLU A 45 -3.04 7.57 -5.70
CA GLU A 45 -2.52 8.94 -5.80
C GLU A 45 -1.00 8.93 -6.06
N HIS A 46 -0.22 8.21 -5.24
CA HIS A 46 1.23 8.13 -5.37
C HIS A 46 1.68 7.55 -6.71
N PHE A 47 1.05 6.46 -7.17
CA PHE A 47 1.41 5.86 -8.45
C PHE A 47 1.09 6.77 -9.64
N TYR A 48 -0.04 7.48 -9.56
CA TYR A 48 -0.44 8.42 -10.59
C TYR A 48 0.45 9.66 -10.65
N THR A 49 0.74 10.31 -9.51
CA THR A 49 1.52 11.56 -9.49
C THR A 49 2.98 11.34 -9.83
N ASP A 50 3.55 10.23 -9.36
CA ASP A 50 4.99 10.00 -9.41
C ASP A 50 5.39 9.12 -10.61
N GLY A 51 4.41 8.71 -11.44
CA GLY A 51 4.63 7.99 -12.68
C GLY A 51 5.14 6.56 -12.48
N HIS A 52 4.70 5.90 -11.41
CA HIS A 52 5.12 4.55 -11.08
C HIS A 52 4.35 3.48 -11.86
N SER A 53 5.02 2.36 -12.11
CA SER A 53 4.50 1.14 -12.69
C SER A 53 4.61 -0.04 -11.72
N MET A 54 4.06 -1.19 -12.10
CA MET A 54 4.17 -2.41 -11.28
C MET A 54 5.59 -2.94 -11.13
N ASP A 55 6.47 -2.61 -12.08
CA ASP A 55 7.88 -3.00 -12.01
C ASP A 55 8.62 -2.22 -10.90
N ASP A 56 8.07 -1.07 -10.51
CA ASP A 56 8.59 -0.26 -9.40
C ASP A 56 8.16 -0.80 -8.05
N PHE A 57 7.48 -1.95 -7.98
CA PHE A 57 6.73 -2.36 -6.82
C PHE A 57 7.08 -3.77 -6.30
N GLN A 58 7.23 -3.90 -4.97
CA GLN A 58 7.54 -5.13 -4.25
C GLN A 58 6.48 -5.43 -3.19
N ILE A 59 5.95 -6.67 -3.21
CA ILE A 59 4.93 -7.17 -2.28
C ILE A 59 5.55 -8.12 -1.28
N MET A 60 5.19 -7.93 -0.01
CA MET A 60 5.54 -8.87 1.06
C MET A 60 4.34 -9.11 1.98
N GLY A 61 4.08 -10.39 2.30
CA GLY A 61 3.12 -10.78 3.32
C GLY A 61 3.69 -10.51 4.71
N LEU A 62 2.93 -9.79 5.55
CA LEU A 62 3.32 -9.52 6.94
C LEU A 62 2.71 -10.55 7.88
N GLU A 63 1.42 -10.79 7.73
CA GLU A 63 0.66 -11.62 8.64
C GLU A 63 -0.55 -12.20 7.90
N LYS A 64 -0.78 -13.50 8.11
CA LYS A 64 -2.01 -14.15 7.65
C LYS A 64 -3.09 -13.87 8.68
N PHE A 65 -4.18 -13.26 8.24
CA PHE A 65 -5.30 -12.94 9.10
C PHE A 65 -6.31 -14.09 9.16
N SER A 66 -6.76 -14.44 10.36
CA SER A 66 -7.81 -15.44 10.62
C SER A 66 -8.71 -15.06 11.80
N GLY A 67 -8.87 -13.76 12.09
CA GLY A 67 -9.56 -13.23 13.28
C GLY A 67 -10.82 -12.41 12.96
N SER A 68 -11.22 -11.52 13.89
CA SER A 68 -12.30 -10.54 13.66
C SER A 68 -11.80 -9.27 12.97
N ASP A 69 -12.71 -8.52 12.34
CA ASP A 69 -12.36 -7.27 11.66
C ASP A 69 -11.72 -6.22 12.59
N GLU A 70 -12.11 -6.19 13.88
CA GLU A 70 -11.47 -5.33 14.87
C GLU A 70 -10.01 -5.71 15.06
N TYR A 71 -9.72 -7.01 15.23
CA TYR A 71 -8.35 -7.50 15.34
C TYR A 71 -7.54 -7.16 14.09
N ARG A 72 -8.14 -7.32 12.89
CA ARG A 72 -7.51 -6.93 11.63
C ARG A 72 -7.09 -5.46 11.64
N LYS A 73 -8.02 -4.57 11.99
CA LYS A 73 -7.77 -3.12 12.04
C LYS A 73 -6.70 -2.77 13.08
N THR A 74 -6.75 -3.39 14.26
CA THR A 74 -5.72 -3.19 15.29
C THR A 74 -4.34 -3.61 14.82
N MET A 75 -4.21 -4.78 14.19
CA MET A 75 -2.94 -5.26 13.65
C MET A 75 -2.46 -4.39 12.49
N GLU A 76 -3.36 -3.93 11.62
CA GLU A 76 -3.03 -3.01 10.55
C GLU A 76 -2.44 -1.70 11.08
N GLN A 77 -3.06 -1.08 12.10
CA GLN A 77 -2.55 0.14 12.73
C GLN A 77 -1.21 -0.11 13.45
N LEU A 78 -1.06 -1.27 14.11
CA LEU A 78 0.21 -1.67 14.72
C LEU A 78 1.34 -1.74 13.68
N TRP A 79 1.09 -2.40 12.54
CA TRP A 79 2.07 -2.53 11.46
C TRP A 79 2.37 -1.19 10.79
N LYS A 80 1.36 -0.35 10.54
CA LYS A 80 1.56 1.02 10.02
C LYS A 80 2.49 1.84 10.91
N SER A 81 2.28 1.77 12.23
CA SER A 81 3.12 2.44 13.22
C SER A 81 4.54 1.87 13.25
N LYS A 82 4.69 0.55 13.40
CA LYS A 82 6.00 -0.13 13.49
C LYS A 82 6.87 0.09 12.25
N LEU A 83 6.26 0.07 11.06
CA LEU A 83 6.96 0.22 9.78
C LEU A 83 7.02 1.67 9.31
N ARG A 84 6.53 2.63 10.11
CA ARG A 84 6.53 4.07 9.81
C ARG A 84 5.95 4.38 8.42
N THR A 85 4.81 3.77 8.09
CA THR A 85 4.22 3.91 6.75
C THR A 85 3.34 5.14 6.59
N TYR A 86 3.19 5.97 7.62
CA TYR A 86 2.48 7.23 7.51
C TYR A 86 3.31 8.31 6.82
N ARG A 87 2.64 9.20 6.07
CA ARG A 87 3.26 10.41 5.52
C ARG A 87 3.97 11.21 6.64
N PRO A 88 5.16 11.80 6.38
CA PRO A 88 5.86 11.88 5.09
C PRO A 88 6.79 10.69 4.80
N TYR A 89 6.87 9.68 5.67
CA TYR A 89 7.85 8.58 5.55
C TYR A 89 7.31 7.35 4.78
N GLY A 90 6.01 7.30 4.55
CA GLY A 90 5.34 6.31 3.72
C GLY A 90 4.06 6.88 3.11
N ILE A 91 3.20 6.01 2.60
CA ILE A 91 2.04 6.42 1.79
C ILE A 91 0.74 6.50 2.62
N ASN A 92 0.62 5.75 3.73
CA ASN A 92 -0.59 5.78 4.55
C ASN A 92 -0.86 7.20 5.11
N VAL A 93 -2.14 7.56 5.20
CA VAL A 93 -2.59 8.82 5.83
C VAL A 93 -3.01 8.51 7.28
N GLN A 94 -2.74 9.43 8.21
CA GLN A 94 -3.30 9.34 9.57
C GLN A 94 -4.77 9.74 9.50
N GLU A 95 -5.65 8.81 9.91
CA GLU A 95 -7.09 9.07 10.11
C GLU A 95 -7.34 9.84 11.41
#